data_AF-A0A3B8SVT4-F1
#
_entry.id   AF-A0A3B8SVT4-F1
#
_cell.length_a   1.000
_cell.length_b   1.000
_cell.length_c   1.000
_cell.angle_alpha   90.00
_cell.angle_beta   90.00
_cell.angle_gamma   90.00
#
_symmetry.space_group_name_H-M   'P 1'
#
loop_
_entity.id
_entity.type
_entity.pdbx_description
1 polymer ?
#
loop_
_entity_poly.entity_id
_entity_poly.type
_entity_poly.pdbx_seq_one_letter_code
_entity_poly.pdbx_strand_id
1 'polypeptide(L)'
;MNKKGIIITIIIAILCLAIGFGSSYMFLKDNKCTTKECEAKEAGKPSVSNEKEVSETDYEQLLDKINHMSTLEYLNKNFSVNDLSNLDMINFALDFIDEKYDEEFSLDRVNEITKKYFGKEITGEDVPCPECVDVKLFLYDKDKKVFKNNEEHGGHGISGLRKPNIINRIIKIQNDGNKYTVLVKKAFCVLGGHTGYCTAYHKSYDDALNGNNTLFDIELDENEELDEAYEYYHPETEFNIISNDNLNTYTYTFEKNDNNEFIFSSYTFK
;
A
#
# COMPACT_ATOMS: atom_id res chain seq x y z
N MET A 1 42.37 -33.19 35.42
CA MET A 1 42.70 -31.93 34.71
C MET A 1 43.99 -31.35 35.25
N ASN A 2 44.91 -30.97 34.36
CA ASN A 2 46.26 -30.54 34.72
C ASN A 2 46.21 -29.12 35.32
N LYS A 3 46.75 -28.90 36.53
CA LYS A 3 46.66 -27.62 37.26
C LYS A 3 47.15 -26.41 36.45
N LYS A 4 48.06 -26.63 35.50
CA LYS A 4 48.57 -25.59 34.59
C LYS A 4 47.54 -25.14 33.54
N GLY A 5 46.63 -26.01 33.11
CA GLY A 5 45.59 -25.67 32.13
C GLY A 5 44.52 -24.74 32.73
N ILE A 6 44.14 -24.97 33.99
CA ILE A 6 43.15 -24.15 34.69
C ILE A 6 43.63 -22.70 34.87
N ILE A 7 44.92 -22.52 35.17
CA ILE A 7 45.52 -21.18 35.36
C ILE A 7 45.52 -20.38 34.05
N ILE A 8 45.82 -21.02 32.92
CA ILE A 8 45.83 -20.36 31.61
C ILE A 8 44.41 -19.93 31.20
N THR A 9 43.41 -20.78 31.44
CA THR A 9 42.00 -20.44 31.15
C THR A 9 41.51 -19.26 32.00
N ILE A 10 41.91 -19.18 33.27
CA ILE A 10 41.55 -18.06 34.15
C ILE A 10 42.22 -16.76 33.67
N ILE A 11 43.49 -16.80 33.25
CA ILE A 11 44.20 -15.61 32.73
C ILE A 11 43.53 -15.09 31.46
N ILE A 12 43.13 -15.99 30.53
CA ILE A 12 42.43 -15.61 29.31
C ILE A 12 41.07 -14.98 29.62
N ALA A 13 40.31 -15.54 30.58
CA ALA A 13 39.02 -14.99 30.99
C ALA A 13 39.14 -13.58 31.59
N ILE A 14 40.17 -13.33 32.41
CA ILE A 14 40.44 -12.00 32.99
C ILE A 14 40.83 -10.99 31.91
N LEU A 15 41.64 -11.39 30.92
CA LEU A 15 42.00 -10.55 29.77
C LEU A 15 40.79 -10.18 28.90
N CYS A 16 39.89 -11.13 28.61
CA CYS A 16 38.66 -10.86 27.86
C CYS A 16 37.72 -9.90 28.60
N LEU A 17 37.61 -10.04 29.93
CA LEU A 17 36.81 -9.11 30.75
C LEU A 17 37.43 -7.70 30.77
N ALA A 18 38.76 -7.57 30.87
CA ALA A 18 39.43 -6.27 30.84
C ALA A 18 39.24 -5.53 29.50
N ILE A 19 39.26 -6.26 28.37
CA ILE A 19 39.01 -5.68 27.04
C ILE A 19 37.54 -5.24 26.89
N GLY A 20 36.58 -6.02 27.40
CA GLY A 20 35.15 -5.67 27.37
C GLY A 20 34.78 -4.45 28.22
N PHE A 21 35.42 -4.28 29.38
CA PHE A 21 35.23 -3.07 30.20
C PHE A 21 35.92 -1.84 29.61
N GLY A 22 37.07 -2.00 28.92
CA GLY A 22 37.79 -0.90 28.27
C GLY A 22 37.04 -0.28 27.09
N SER A 23 36.41 -1.10 26.24
CA SER A 23 35.62 -0.64 25.10
C SER A 23 34.29 0.01 25.51
N SER A 24 33.69 -0.47 26.60
CA SER A 24 32.47 0.14 27.18
C SER A 24 32.75 1.51 27.83
N TYR A 25 33.94 1.72 28.40
CA TYR A 25 34.32 3.00 29.00
C TYR A 25 34.67 4.08 27.97
N MET A 26 35.14 3.71 26.77
CA MET A 26 35.36 4.66 25.68
C MET A 26 34.07 5.08 24.97
N PHE A 27 33.06 4.21 24.88
CA PHE A 27 31.75 4.59 24.32
C PHE A 27 30.89 5.49 25.25
N LEU A 28 31.17 5.51 26.55
CA LEU A 28 30.47 6.37 27.51
C LEU A 28 31.18 7.71 27.78
N LYS A 29 32.33 7.98 27.16
CA LYS A 29 33.11 9.21 27.40
C LYS A 29 32.84 10.36 26.42
N ASP A 30 32.15 10.11 25.30
CA ASP A 30 31.81 11.15 24.31
C ASP A 30 30.45 11.83 24.54
N ASN A 31 29.76 11.54 25.65
CA ASN A 31 28.47 12.18 25.99
C ASN A 31 28.50 12.96 27.31
N LYS A 32 29.49 13.85 27.47
CA LYS A 32 29.42 14.93 28.48
C LYS A 32 29.77 16.28 27.88
N CYS A 33 28.80 16.86 27.18
CA CYS A 33 28.71 18.30 27.05
C CYS A 33 28.16 18.86 28.38
N THR A 34 29.06 19.30 29.26
CA THR A 34 28.72 19.99 30.50
C THR A 34 28.42 21.46 30.21
N THR A 35 27.15 21.82 30.39
CA THR A 35 26.58 23.12 30.81
C THR A 35 27.48 24.37 30.87
N LYS A 36 26.96 25.41 30.22
CA LYS A 36 27.26 26.86 30.24
C LYS A 36 28.31 27.34 29.23
N GLU A 37 27.85 28.24 28.34
CA GLU A 37 28.57 28.96 27.27
C GLU A 37 28.50 28.33 25.87
N CYS A 38 27.31 28.41 25.26
CA CYS A 38 27.11 28.54 23.80
C CYS A 38 25.66 29.04 23.58
N GLU A 39 25.37 30.26 24.03
CA GLU A 39 24.24 31.00 23.49
C GLU A 39 24.62 31.59 22.12
N ALA A 40 23.61 31.76 21.27
CA ALA A 40 23.60 32.42 19.96
C ALA A 40 23.97 31.57 18.72
N LYS A 41 23.02 30.75 18.26
CA LYS A 41 22.14 31.09 17.11
C LYS A 41 21.25 29.88 16.80
N GLU A 42 20.06 29.85 17.40
CA GLU A 42 18.98 28.97 16.96
C GLU A 42 18.50 29.40 15.57
N ALA A 43 18.98 28.71 14.54
CA ALA A 43 18.21 28.52 13.33
C ALA A 43 17.10 27.52 13.66
N GLY A 44 15.87 27.83 13.24
CA GLY A 44 14.65 27.13 13.62
C GLY A 44 14.78 25.61 13.59
N LYS A 45 14.65 24.99 14.77
CA LYS A 45 14.31 23.57 14.87
C LYS A 45 12.91 23.38 14.27
N PRO A 46 12.71 22.41 13.36
CA PRO A 46 11.36 22.03 12.98
C PRO A 46 10.62 21.57 14.23
N SER A 47 9.40 22.08 14.36
CA SER A 47 8.36 21.61 15.28
C SER A 47 8.44 20.08 15.41
N VAL A 48 8.74 19.61 16.61
CA VAL A 48 8.52 18.21 16.99
C VAL A 48 7.02 17.97 16.85
N SER A 49 6.60 17.36 15.74
CA SER A 49 5.25 16.84 15.64
C SER A 49 5.11 15.80 16.74
N ASN A 50 4.25 16.07 17.73
CA ASN A 50 3.77 15.05 18.65
C ASN A 50 3.08 13.99 17.81
N GLU A 51 3.82 12.95 17.40
CA GLU A 51 3.24 11.76 16.81
C GLU A 51 2.41 11.10 17.90
N LYS A 52 1.10 11.35 17.87
CA LYS A 52 0.15 10.54 18.62
C LYS A 52 0.11 9.17 17.97
N GLU A 53 0.34 8.15 18.78
CA GLU A 53 0.07 6.77 18.40
C GLU A 53 -1.40 6.66 17.94
N VAL A 54 -1.59 6.15 16.74
CA VAL A 54 -2.93 5.96 16.14
C VAL A 54 -3.56 4.72 16.74
N SER A 55 -4.87 4.73 16.98
CA SER A 55 -5.54 3.54 17.52
C SER A 55 -5.48 2.38 16.53
N GLU A 56 -5.51 1.14 17.05
CA GLU A 56 -5.57 -0.07 16.23
C GLU A 56 -6.76 -0.05 15.25
N THR A 57 -7.92 0.40 15.73
CA THR A 57 -9.12 0.58 14.88
C THR A 57 -8.92 1.59 13.75
N ASP A 58 -8.22 2.69 13.99
CA ASP A 58 -7.92 3.67 12.94
C ASP A 58 -6.90 3.10 11.95
N TYR A 59 -5.91 2.35 12.44
CA TYR A 59 -4.91 1.66 11.60
C TYR A 59 -5.58 0.65 10.65
N GLU A 60 -6.46 -0.22 11.17
CA GLU A 60 -7.16 -1.23 10.39
C GLU A 60 -8.05 -0.61 9.30
N GLN A 61 -8.80 0.45 9.63
CA GLN A 61 -9.64 1.15 8.65
C GLN A 61 -8.82 1.85 7.57
N LEU A 62 -7.68 2.44 7.93
CA LEU A 62 -6.78 3.07 6.96
C LEU A 62 -6.15 2.02 6.04
N LEU A 63 -5.71 0.88 6.60
CA LEU A 63 -5.17 -0.24 5.82
C LEU A 63 -6.20 -0.79 4.84
N ASP A 64 -7.42 -1.07 5.30
CA ASP A 64 -8.55 -1.50 4.46
C ASP A 64 -8.78 -0.52 3.30
N LYS A 65 -8.87 0.78 3.60
CA LYS A 65 -9.03 1.80 2.57
C LYS A 65 -7.88 1.86 1.58
N ILE A 66 -6.63 1.75 2.04
CA ILE A 66 -5.45 1.75 1.18
C ILE A 66 -5.45 0.52 0.26
N ASN A 67 -5.83 -0.65 0.78
CA ASN A 67 -5.94 -1.87 -0.01
C ASN A 67 -6.95 -1.71 -1.15
N HIS A 68 -8.11 -1.11 -0.90
CA HIS A 68 -9.10 -0.84 -1.94
C HIS A 68 -8.68 0.26 -2.92
N MET A 69 -7.96 1.29 -2.46
CA MET A 69 -7.45 2.36 -3.33
C MET A 69 -6.44 1.86 -4.37
N SER A 70 -5.93 0.62 -4.23
CA SER A 70 -5.08 -0.03 -5.24
C SER A 70 -5.70 -0.01 -6.64
N THR A 71 -7.03 -0.06 -6.75
CA THR A 71 -7.74 -0.01 -8.03
C THR A 71 -7.57 1.32 -8.78
N LEU A 72 -7.13 2.40 -8.15
CA LEU A 72 -6.82 3.68 -8.82
C LEU A 72 -5.35 3.83 -9.19
N GLU A 73 -4.50 2.87 -8.82
CA GLU A 73 -3.05 2.94 -9.04
C GLU A 73 -2.67 2.80 -10.53
N TYR A 74 -3.55 2.22 -11.35
CA TYR A 74 -3.34 2.19 -12.81
C TYR A 74 -3.25 3.57 -13.44
N LEU A 75 -3.77 4.61 -12.77
CA LEU A 75 -3.66 5.99 -13.22
C LEU A 75 -2.20 6.46 -13.27
N ASN A 76 -1.33 5.83 -12.46
CA ASN A 76 0.11 6.06 -12.40
C ASN A 76 0.49 7.55 -12.39
N LYS A 77 -0.22 8.32 -11.56
CA LYS A 77 0.00 9.77 -11.38
C LYS A 77 -0.36 10.18 -9.97
N ASN A 78 0.15 11.34 -9.55
CA ASN A 78 -0.35 12.00 -8.35
C ASN A 78 -1.76 12.56 -8.62
N PHE A 79 -2.68 12.39 -7.68
CA PHE A 79 -4.04 12.92 -7.80
C PHE A 79 -4.66 13.25 -6.45
N SER A 80 -5.57 14.22 -6.45
CA SER A 80 -6.53 14.46 -5.39
C SER A 80 -7.90 13.89 -5.78
N VAL A 81 -8.79 13.78 -4.80
CA VAL A 81 -10.19 13.38 -5.02
C VAL A 81 -10.93 14.33 -5.99
N ASN A 82 -10.44 15.56 -6.16
CA ASN A 82 -11.00 16.53 -7.12
C ASN A 82 -10.49 16.34 -8.55
N ASP A 83 -9.38 15.61 -8.73
CA ASP A 83 -8.82 15.30 -10.04
C ASP A 83 -9.41 14.00 -10.63
N LEU A 84 -10.12 13.21 -9.82
CA LEU A 84 -10.79 11.99 -10.25
C LEU A 84 -12.00 12.32 -11.12
N SER A 85 -12.04 11.71 -12.30
CA SER A 85 -13.20 11.78 -13.18
C SER A 85 -14.36 10.94 -12.64
N ASN A 86 -15.54 11.15 -13.23
CA ASN A 86 -16.73 10.36 -12.93
C ASN A 86 -16.50 8.87 -13.26
N LEU A 87 -15.86 8.57 -14.39
CA LEU A 87 -15.42 7.21 -14.76
C LEU A 87 -14.42 6.60 -13.77
N ASP A 88 -13.44 7.36 -13.26
CA ASP A 88 -12.48 6.84 -12.28
C ASP A 88 -13.20 6.36 -11.01
N MET A 89 -14.19 7.12 -10.56
CA MET A 89 -14.99 6.78 -9.38
C MET A 89 -15.94 5.61 -9.63
N ILE A 90 -16.52 5.48 -10.83
CA ILE A 90 -17.30 4.30 -11.22
C ILE A 90 -16.39 3.07 -11.20
N ASN A 91 -15.25 3.11 -11.89
CA ASN A 91 -14.31 1.99 -11.97
C ASN A 91 -13.81 1.55 -10.59
N PHE A 92 -13.55 2.49 -9.69
CA PHE A 92 -13.24 2.18 -8.28
C PHE A 92 -14.38 1.42 -7.61
N ALA A 93 -15.62 1.87 -7.77
CA ALA A 93 -16.77 1.25 -7.11
C ALA A 93 -17.07 -0.16 -7.63
N LEU A 94 -16.72 -0.46 -8.89
CA LEU A 94 -16.85 -1.80 -9.45
C LEU A 94 -16.03 -2.84 -8.69
N ASP A 95 -14.98 -2.46 -7.98
CA ASP A 95 -14.20 -3.39 -7.15
C ASP A 95 -14.98 -3.97 -5.95
N PHE A 96 -16.09 -3.34 -5.58
CA PHE A 96 -16.95 -3.74 -4.46
C PHE A 96 -18.26 -4.38 -4.91
N ILE A 97 -18.49 -4.47 -6.21
CA ILE A 97 -19.70 -5.04 -6.80
C ILE A 97 -19.31 -6.44 -7.27
N ASP A 98 -19.89 -7.46 -6.65
CA ASP A 98 -19.51 -8.86 -6.85
C ASP A 98 -19.69 -9.28 -8.32
N GLU A 99 -18.60 -9.74 -8.93
CA GLU A 99 -18.52 -10.14 -10.34
C GLU A 99 -19.38 -11.37 -10.67
N LYS A 100 -19.77 -12.17 -9.66
CA LYS A 100 -20.47 -13.45 -9.88
C LYS A 100 -21.99 -13.35 -10.01
N TYR A 101 -22.63 -12.22 -9.72
CA TYR A 101 -24.09 -12.19 -9.54
C TYR A 101 -24.87 -11.06 -10.23
N ASP A 102 -24.24 -9.96 -10.64
CA ASP A 102 -24.98 -8.80 -11.14
C ASP A 102 -24.79 -8.59 -12.65
N GLU A 103 -25.74 -9.10 -13.46
CA GLU A 103 -25.97 -8.63 -14.85
C GLU A 103 -26.27 -7.12 -14.89
N GLU A 104 -26.71 -6.57 -13.76
CA GLU A 104 -27.12 -5.19 -13.57
C GLU A 104 -26.83 -4.71 -12.13
N PHE A 105 -26.29 -3.50 -11.96
CA PHE A 105 -26.11 -2.86 -10.65
C PHE A 105 -26.60 -1.41 -10.64
N SER A 106 -27.04 -0.92 -9.48
CA SER A 106 -27.66 0.41 -9.37
C SER A 106 -26.64 1.55 -9.20
N LEU A 107 -26.99 2.74 -9.73
CA LEU A 107 -26.24 3.97 -9.46
C LEU A 107 -26.24 4.33 -7.97
N ASP A 108 -27.30 4.01 -7.25
CA ASP A 108 -27.37 4.25 -5.80
C ASP A 108 -26.31 3.45 -5.04
N ARG A 109 -26.06 2.19 -5.46
CA ARG A 109 -24.97 1.37 -4.89
C ARG A 109 -23.59 1.97 -5.18
N VAL A 110 -23.38 2.45 -6.41
CA VAL A 110 -22.13 3.14 -6.78
C VAL A 110 -21.95 4.43 -5.96
N ASN A 111 -23.03 5.20 -5.77
CA ASN A 111 -23.02 6.42 -4.96
C ASN A 111 -22.75 6.13 -3.48
N GLU A 112 -23.27 5.03 -2.92
CA GLU A 112 -22.96 4.62 -1.55
C GLU A 112 -21.45 4.40 -1.37
N ILE A 113 -20.82 3.65 -2.28
CA ILE A 113 -19.39 3.36 -2.25
C ILE A 113 -18.57 4.64 -2.44
N THR A 114 -18.85 5.42 -3.48
CA THR A 114 -18.10 6.66 -3.77
C THR A 114 -18.26 7.70 -2.66
N LYS A 115 -19.42 7.78 -2.01
CA LYS A 115 -19.61 8.64 -0.83
C LYS A 115 -18.81 8.14 0.38
N LYS A 116 -18.78 6.83 0.63
CA LYS A 116 -18.01 6.21 1.72
C LYS A 116 -16.49 6.41 1.58
N TYR A 117 -15.97 6.42 0.36
CA TYR A 117 -14.52 6.52 0.12
C TYR A 117 -14.05 7.93 -0.26
N PHE A 118 -14.86 8.69 -1.00
CA PHE A 118 -14.48 9.98 -1.57
C PHE A 118 -15.35 11.16 -1.09
N GLY A 119 -16.42 10.90 -0.34
CA GLY A 119 -17.37 11.94 0.09
C GLY A 119 -18.13 12.58 -1.06
N LYS A 120 -18.22 11.89 -2.21
CA LYS A 120 -18.82 12.41 -3.45
C LYS A 120 -19.89 11.48 -3.99
N GLU A 121 -20.87 12.08 -4.64
CA GLU A 121 -21.83 11.40 -5.49
C GLU A 121 -21.44 11.65 -6.95
N ILE A 122 -21.80 10.70 -7.80
CA ILE A 122 -21.48 10.68 -9.22
C ILE A 122 -22.75 10.64 -10.07
N THR A 123 -22.59 10.84 -11.37
CA THR A 123 -23.64 10.61 -12.37
C THR A 123 -23.40 9.28 -13.09
N GLY A 124 -24.46 8.64 -13.57
CA GLY A 124 -24.29 7.44 -14.41
C GLY A 124 -23.84 7.81 -15.83
N GLU A 125 -22.91 7.04 -16.36
CA GLU A 125 -22.43 7.08 -17.75
C GLU A 125 -21.91 5.70 -18.18
N ASP A 126 -21.79 5.47 -19.49
CA ASP A 126 -21.32 4.17 -20.01
C ASP A 126 -19.83 3.94 -19.68
N VAL A 127 -19.51 2.74 -19.21
CA VAL A 127 -18.14 2.38 -18.82
C VAL A 127 -17.40 1.82 -20.03
N PRO A 128 -16.36 2.50 -20.55
CA PRO A 128 -15.56 1.99 -21.67
C PRO A 128 -14.73 0.77 -21.27
N CYS A 129 -14.50 -0.14 -22.20
CA CYS A 129 -13.48 -1.16 -22.04
C CYS A 129 -12.09 -0.51 -22.14
N PRO A 130 -11.19 -0.71 -21.16
CA PRO A 130 -9.84 -0.15 -21.22
C PRO A 130 -8.98 -0.82 -22.30
N GLU A 131 -9.37 -2.01 -22.77
CA GLU A 131 -8.58 -2.81 -23.73
C GLU A 131 -9.17 -2.83 -25.14
N CYS A 132 -10.49 -2.60 -25.28
CA CYS A 132 -11.19 -2.66 -26.55
C CYS A 132 -11.61 -1.25 -27.00
N VAL A 133 -11.10 -0.83 -28.16
CA VAL A 133 -11.46 0.44 -28.79
C VAL A 133 -12.94 0.44 -29.15
N ASP A 134 -13.64 1.51 -28.77
CA ASP A 134 -15.06 1.77 -29.07
C ASP A 134 -16.07 0.76 -28.51
N VAL A 135 -15.69 -0.08 -27.54
CA VAL A 135 -16.63 -0.97 -26.85
C VAL A 135 -16.83 -0.58 -25.39
N LYS A 136 -18.06 -0.78 -24.89
CA LYS A 136 -18.43 -0.52 -23.50
C LYS A 136 -18.50 -1.83 -22.72
N LEU A 137 -18.00 -1.84 -21.49
CA LEU A 137 -18.18 -2.93 -20.52
C LEU A 137 -19.59 -2.88 -19.95
N PHE A 138 -20.04 -1.68 -19.56
CA PHE A 138 -21.36 -1.47 -18.96
C PHE A 138 -22.08 -0.32 -19.66
N LEU A 139 -23.37 -0.52 -19.93
CA LEU A 139 -24.28 0.48 -20.48
C LEU A 139 -25.15 1.05 -19.36
N TYR A 140 -25.22 2.38 -19.25
CA TYR A 140 -26.02 3.04 -18.23
C TYR A 140 -27.44 3.33 -18.74
N ASP A 141 -28.44 2.71 -18.12
CA ASP A 141 -29.86 2.98 -18.32
C ASP A 141 -30.30 4.11 -17.40
N LYS A 142 -30.43 5.32 -17.97
CA LYS A 142 -30.78 6.54 -17.22
C LYS A 142 -32.17 6.50 -16.60
N ASP A 143 -33.13 5.84 -17.23
CA ASP A 143 -34.52 5.80 -16.75
C ASP A 143 -34.64 4.89 -15.54
N LYS A 144 -33.92 3.76 -15.57
CA LYS A 144 -33.86 2.81 -14.45
C LYS A 144 -32.78 3.15 -13.42
N LYS A 145 -31.83 4.01 -13.76
CA LYS A 145 -30.62 4.35 -12.99
C LYS A 145 -29.75 3.14 -12.64
N VAL A 146 -29.53 2.28 -13.63
CA VAL A 146 -28.77 1.04 -13.48
C VAL A 146 -27.73 0.90 -14.59
N PHE A 147 -26.63 0.26 -14.27
CA PHE A 147 -25.60 -0.14 -15.22
C PHE A 147 -25.84 -1.61 -15.58
N LYS A 148 -25.88 -1.92 -16.87
CA LYS A 148 -26.08 -3.28 -17.38
C LYS A 148 -24.83 -3.75 -18.07
N ASN A 149 -24.47 -5.01 -17.87
CA ASN A 149 -23.37 -5.62 -18.61
C ASN A 149 -23.68 -5.56 -20.12
N ASN A 150 -22.69 -5.18 -20.91
CA ASN A 150 -22.82 -5.17 -22.35
C ASN A 150 -22.55 -6.56 -22.91
N GLU A 151 -23.61 -7.34 -23.16
CA GLU A 151 -23.52 -8.71 -23.70
C GLU A 151 -22.75 -8.79 -25.03
N GLU A 152 -22.77 -7.73 -25.84
CA GLU A 152 -22.04 -7.65 -27.11
C GLU A 152 -20.51 -7.61 -26.92
N HIS A 153 -20.02 -7.29 -25.71
CA HIS A 153 -18.59 -7.25 -25.37
C HIS A 153 -18.05 -8.62 -24.90
N GLY A 154 -18.82 -9.70 -24.98
CA GLY A 154 -18.31 -11.06 -24.78
C GLY A 154 -17.94 -11.42 -23.33
N GLY A 155 -18.46 -10.69 -22.34
CA GLY A 155 -18.53 -11.18 -20.96
C GLY A 155 -17.26 -11.04 -20.10
N HIS A 156 -16.34 -10.14 -20.43
CA HIS A 156 -15.23 -9.83 -19.50
C HIS A 156 -15.74 -9.20 -18.18
N GLY A 157 -16.92 -8.55 -18.18
CA GLY A 157 -17.49 -7.94 -16.98
C GLY A 157 -16.49 -7.01 -16.26
N ILE A 158 -16.53 -6.99 -14.93
CA ILE A 158 -15.61 -6.22 -14.08
C ILE A 158 -14.17 -6.74 -14.19
N SER A 159 -13.98 -8.04 -14.49
CA SER A 159 -12.67 -8.67 -14.66
C SER A 159 -11.87 -8.13 -15.87
N GLY A 160 -12.52 -7.41 -16.79
CA GLY A 160 -11.87 -6.70 -17.89
C GLY A 160 -11.13 -5.42 -17.48
N LEU A 161 -11.20 -5.02 -16.20
CA LEU A 161 -10.44 -3.89 -15.69
C LEU A 161 -9.00 -4.31 -15.36
N ARG A 162 -8.02 -3.48 -15.75
CA ARG A 162 -6.62 -3.67 -15.37
C ARG A 162 -6.44 -3.41 -13.88
N LYS A 163 -6.69 -4.43 -13.05
CA LYS A 163 -6.47 -4.37 -11.61
C LYS A 163 -5.05 -4.85 -11.31
N PRO A 164 -4.13 -3.98 -10.86
CA PRO A 164 -2.88 -4.45 -10.31
C PRO A 164 -3.15 -5.18 -8.99
N ASN A 165 -2.46 -6.31 -8.77
CA ASN A 165 -2.35 -6.89 -7.44
C ASN A 165 -1.24 -6.13 -6.69
N ILE A 166 -1.60 -5.51 -5.55
CA ILE A 166 -0.71 -4.62 -4.81
C ILE A 166 -0.63 -5.06 -3.36
N ILE A 167 0.59 -5.27 -2.88
CA ILE A 167 0.87 -5.52 -1.47
C ILE A 167 1.28 -4.20 -0.83
N ASN A 168 0.62 -3.83 0.27
CA ASN A 168 0.86 -2.59 1.00
C ASN A 168 1.54 -2.86 2.34
N ARG A 169 2.54 -2.04 2.70
CA ARG A 169 3.12 -1.97 4.05
C ARG A 169 3.06 -0.54 4.56
N ILE A 170 2.27 -0.30 5.60
CA ILE A 170 2.23 1.00 6.27
C ILE A 170 3.54 1.18 7.06
N ILE A 171 4.24 2.28 6.78
CA ILE A 171 5.47 2.66 7.47
C ILE A 171 5.20 3.65 8.59
N LYS A 172 4.25 4.55 8.34
CA LYS A 172 3.97 5.66 9.25
C LYS A 172 2.57 6.19 9.02
N ILE A 173 1.89 6.54 10.11
CA ILE A 173 0.68 7.35 10.08
C ILE A 173 0.94 8.61 10.89
N GLN A 174 0.72 9.77 10.28
CA GLN A 174 0.75 11.06 10.96
C GLN A 174 -0.68 11.59 11.07
N ASN A 175 -1.08 11.96 12.27
CA ASN A 175 -2.38 12.57 12.55
C ASN A 175 -2.17 14.04 12.97
N ASP A 176 -2.83 14.94 12.24
CA ASP A 176 -2.97 16.36 12.59
C ASP A 176 -4.46 16.73 12.65
N GLY A 177 -5.08 16.47 13.81
CA GLY A 177 -6.50 16.72 14.04
C GLY A 177 -7.40 15.74 13.30
N ASN A 178 -8.08 16.21 12.26
CA ASN A 178 -8.93 15.40 11.40
C ASN A 178 -8.18 14.88 10.15
N LYS A 179 -6.93 15.31 9.91
CA LYS A 179 -6.15 14.93 8.74
C LYS A 179 -5.15 13.83 9.06
N TYR A 180 -5.16 12.78 8.26
CA TYR A 180 -4.30 11.62 8.40
C TYR A 180 -3.42 11.46 7.16
N THR A 181 -2.12 11.43 7.34
CA THR A 181 -1.14 11.17 6.28
C THR A 181 -0.50 9.81 6.50
N VAL A 182 -0.69 8.89 5.56
CA VAL A 182 -0.22 7.51 5.65
C VAL A 182 0.89 7.30 4.63
N LEU A 183 2.09 6.96 5.11
CA LEU A 183 3.22 6.56 4.28
C LEU A 183 3.21 5.04 4.11
N VAL A 184 3.22 4.59 2.86
CA VAL A 184 3.08 3.19 2.46
C VAL A 184 4.25 2.81 1.54
N LYS A 185 4.81 1.62 1.73
CA LYS A 185 5.64 0.95 0.73
C LYS A 185 4.81 -0.08 0.00
N LYS A 186 5.08 -0.26 -1.29
CA LYS A 186 4.28 -1.12 -2.14
C LYS A 186 5.13 -2.06 -2.99
N ALA A 187 4.53 -3.18 -3.35
CA ALA A 187 4.97 -4.04 -4.43
C ALA A 187 3.79 -4.24 -5.39
N PHE A 188 4.06 -4.19 -6.70
CA PHE A 188 3.05 -4.19 -7.75
C PHE A 188 3.21 -5.42 -8.63
N CYS A 189 2.12 -6.08 -8.93
CA CYS A 189 2.03 -7.01 -10.04
C CYS A 189 0.86 -6.60 -10.92
N VAL A 190 1.06 -6.58 -12.23
CA VAL A 190 -0.02 -6.37 -13.20
C VAL A 190 -0.37 -7.71 -13.82
N LEU A 191 -1.64 -8.10 -13.69
CA LEU A 191 -2.16 -9.30 -14.30
C LEU A 191 -2.12 -9.16 -15.83
N GLY A 192 -1.31 -9.99 -16.49
CA GLY A 192 -1.22 -10.03 -17.94
C GLY A 192 -2.35 -10.88 -18.53
N GLY A 193 -3.43 -10.25 -19.00
CA GLY A 193 -4.49 -10.93 -19.75
C GLY A 193 -5.25 -12.03 -18.98
N HIS A 194 -5.90 -12.93 -19.73
CA HIS A 194 -6.91 -13.91 -19.26
C HIS A 194 -6.46 -14.91 -18.17
N THR A 195 -5.17 -14.96 -17.81
CA THR A 195 -4.66 -15.78 -16.72
C THR A 195 -4.41 -14.90 -15.51
N GLY A 196 -5.39 -14.87 -14.60
CA GLY A 196 -5.50 -13.94 -13.46
C GLY A 196 -4.51 -14.15 -12.32
N TYR A 197 -3.26 -14.53 -12.61
CA TYR A 197 -2.26 -14.81 -11.59
C TYR A 197 -1.04 -13.88 -11.70
N CYS A 198 -0.53 -13.51 -10.53
CA CYS A 198 0.61 -12.63 -10.32
C CYS A 198 1.84 -13.42 -9.92
N THR A 199 2.71 -13.70 -10.88
CA THR A 199 3.95 -14.44 -10.60
C THR A 199 5.03 -13.51 -10.06
N ALA A 200 5.24 -12.34 -10.66
CA ALA A 200 6.30 -11.42 -10.25
C ALA A 200 5.79 -10.11 -9.65
N TYR A 201 6.47 -9.62 -8.62
CA TYR A 201 6.20 -8.34 -7.97
C TYR A 201 7.33 -7.34 -8.20
N HIS A 202 6.97 -6.08 -8.44
CA HIS A 202 7.85 -5.03 -8.93
C HIS A 202 7.74 -3.74 -8.09
N LYS A 203 8.72 -2.85 -8.22
CA LYS A 203 8.84 -1.62 -7.41
C LYS A 203 7.77 -0.55 -7.67
N SER A 204 7.22 -0.52 -8.88
CA SER A 204 6.22 0.45 -9.31
C SER A 204 5.23 -0.17 -10.30
N TYR A 205 4.11 0.51 -10.54
CA TYR A 205 3.13 0.09 -11.54
C TYR A 205 3.75 0.02 -12.95
N ASP A 206 4.57 1.02 -13.34
CA ASP A 206 5.28 1.00 -14.63
C ASP A 206 6.29 -0.14 -14.72
N ASP A 207 7.01 -0.42 -13.63
CA ASP A 207 7.94 -1.54 -13.58
C ASP A 207 7.20 -2.87 -13.79
N ALA A 208 6.02 -3.03 -13.18
CA ALA A 208 5.18 -4.21 -13.36
C ALA A 208 4.63 -4.33 -14.80
N LEU A 209 4.20 -3.23 -15.41
CA LEU A 209 3.76 -3.23 -16.82
C LEU A 209 4.87 -3.65 -17.79
N ASN A 210 6.12 -3.33 -17.47
CA ASN A 210 7.27 -3.54 -18.36
C ASN A 210 8.15 -4.72 -17.95
N GLY A 211 7.82 -5.44 -16.86
CA GLY A 211 8.62 -6.54 -16.33
C GLY A 211 10.02 -6.13 -15.84
N ASN A 212 10.17 -4.91 -15.30
CA ASN A 212 11.46 -4.35 -14.85
C ASN A 212 11.56 -4.29 -13.32
N ASN A 213 12.77 -4.14 -12.78
CA ASN A 213 13.00 -3.90 -11.34
C ASN A 213 12.23 -4.87 -10.41
N THR A 214 12.22 -6.16 -10.75
CA THR A 214 11.57 -7.21 -9.95
C THR A 214 12.12 -7.22 -8.53
N LEU A 215 11.20 -7.26 -7.57
CA LEU A 215 11.47 -7.36 -6.14
C LEU A 215 11.61 -8.83 -5.72
N PHE A 216 10.66 -9.65 -6.14
CA PHE A 216 10.62 -11.10 -5.96
C PHE A 216 9.67 -11.71 -6.99
N ASP A 217 9.81 -13.00 -7.20
CA ASP A 217 8.99 -13.81 -8.10
C ASP A 217 8.43 -15.01 -7.31
N ILE A 218 7.28 -15.50 -7.74
CA ILE A 218 6.63 -16.68 -7.24
C ILE A 218 7.00 -17.80 -8.21
N GLU A 219 8.02 -18.59 -7.84
CA GLU A 219 8.40 -19.76 -8.62
C GLU A 219 7.31 -20.82 -8.47
N LEU A 220 6.61 -21.11 -9.57
CA LEU A 220 5.66 -22.21 -9.66
C LEU A 220 6.42 -23.49 -10.03
N ASP A 221 6.22 -24.59 -9.30
CA ASP A 221 6.66 -25.91 -9.77
C ASP A 221 5.89 -26.22 -11.08
N GLU A 222 6.60 -26.78 -12.07
CA GLU A 222 6.06 -27.16 -13.37
C GLU A 222 4.85 -28.12 -13.26
N ASN A 223 4.67 -28.76 -12.10
CA ASN A 223 3.61 -29.73 -11.81
C ASN A 223 2.59 -29.27 -10.75
N GLU A 224 2.72 -28.08 -10.17
CA GLU A 224 1.74 -27.55 -9.23
C GLU A 224 0.60 -26.83 -9.96
N GLU A 225 -0.64 -27.07 -9.54
CA GLU A 225 -1.76 -26.26 -9.98
C GLU A 225 -1.59 -24.84 -9.41
N LEU A 226 -1.77 -23.81 -10.25
CA LEU A 226 -1.51 -22.40 -9.86
C LEU A 226 -2.29 -21.94 -8.62
N ASP A 227 -3.47 -22.51 -8.38
CA ASP A 227 -4.29 -22.22 -7.19
C ASP A 227 -3.66 -22.76 -5.91
N GLU A 228 -2.98 -23.92 -5.96
CA GLU A 228 -2.27 -24.50 -4.82
C GLU A 228 -1.01 -23.68 -4.49
N ALA A 229 -0.24 -23.28 -5.50
CA ALA A 229 0.95 -22.46 -5.30
C ALA A 229 0.64 -21.12 -4.61
N TYR A 230 -0.54 -20.54 -4.83
CA TYR A 230 -0.98 -19.32 -4.16
C TYR A 230 -1.34 -19.49 -2.68
N GLU A 231 -1.86 -20.64 -2.26
CA GLU A 231 -2.08 -20.94 -0.84
C GLU A 231 -0.75 -21.13 -0.09
N TYR A 232 0.30 -21.58 -0.78
CA TYR A 232 1.63 -21.78 -0.19
C TYR A 232 2.54 -20.55 -0.26
N TYR A 233 2.41 -19.72 -1.29
CA TYR A 233 3.17 -18.49 -1.39
C TYR A 233 2.50 -17.41 -0.56
N HIS A 234 3.23 -16.95 0.47
CA HIS A 234 2.86 -15.78 1.26
C HIS A 234 3.64 -14.57 0.73
N PRO A 235 3.23 -13.92 -0.38
CA PRO A 235 3.99 -12.83 -0.99
C PRO A 235 4.10 -11.61 -0.05
N GLU A 236 3.18 -11.49 0.91
CA GLU A 236 3.26 -10.52 2.00
C GLU A 236 4.48 -10.76 2.89
N THR A 237 4.82 -12.01 3.18
CA THR A 237 5.99 -12.40 3.99
C THR A 237 7.28 -12.06 3.25
N GLU A 238 7.38 -12.46 1.98
CA GLU A 238 8.52 -12.11 1.11
C GLU A 238 8.67 -10.60 0.96
N PHE A 239 7.57 -9.89 0.76
CA PHE A 239 7.59 -8.44 0.74
C PHE A 239 8.14 -7.90 2.06
N ASN A 240 7.63 -8.36 3.20
CA ASN A 240 7.93 -7.83 4.54
C ASN A 240 9.41 -7.87 4.95
N ILE A 241 10.22 -8.74 4.35
CA ILE A 241 11.67 -8.79 4.60
C ILE A 241 12.48 -7.85 3.69
N ILE A 242 11.88 -7.28 2.64
CA ILE A 242 12.55 -6.33 1.76
C ILE A 242 12.79 -5.01 2.49
N SER A 243 14.03 -4.52 2.40
CA SER A 243 14.44 -3.22 2.96
C SER A 243 13.63 -2.07 2.37
N ASN A 244 13.16 -1.16 3.23
CA ASN A 244 12.41 0.03 2.84
C ASN A 244 13.16 0.95 1.87
N ASP A 245 14.49 0.93 1.88
CA ASP A 245 15.33 1.74 0.98
C ASP A 245 15.28 1.25 -0.47
N ASN A 246 14.84 0.02 -0.70
CA ASN A 246 14.66 -0.55 -2.04
C ASN A 246 13.27 -0.28 -2.63
N LEU A 247 12.37 0.36 -1.87
CA LEU A 247 10.96 0.51 -2.22
C LEU A 247 10.58 1.99 -2.35
N ASN A 248 9.70 2.29 -3.31
CA ASN A 248 9.14 3.63 -3.46
C ASN A 248 8.18 3.94 -2.31
N THR A 249 8.13 5.21 -1.91
CA THR A 249 7.21 5.68 -0.87
C THR A 249 5.98 6.31 -1.49
N TYR A 250 4.83 5.79 -1.09
CA TYR A 250 3.51 6.25 -1.47
C TYR A 250 2.87 6.94 -0.29
N THR A 251 2.17 8.04 -0.53
CA THR A 251 1.55 8.85 0.51
C THR A 251 0.07 9.00 0.23
N TYR A 252 -0.74 8.45 1.12
CA TYR A 252 -2.17 8.69 1.15
C TYR A 252 -2.49 9.78 2.16
N THR A 253 -3.47 10.61 1.84
CA THR A 253 -4.06 11.57 2.77
C THR A 253 -5.55 11.30 2.88
N PHE A 254 -6.03 11.24 4.12
CA PHE A 254 -7.44 11.09 4.46
C PHE A 254 -7.90 12.19 5.42
N GLU A 255 -9.18 12.52 5.36
CA GLU A 255 -9.87 13.35 6.34
C GLU A 255 -10.90 12.50 7.10
N LYS A 256 -10.88 12.53 8.43
CA LYS A 256 -11.85 11.83 9.26
C LYS A 256 -13.08 12.71 9.46
N ASN A 257 -14.25 12.22 9.08
CA ASN A 257 -15.51 12.94 9.21
C ASN A 257 -16.12 12.78 10.62
N ASP A 258 -17.24 13.48 10.87
CA ASP A 258 -17.94 13.44 12.16
C ASP A 258 -18.51 12.05 12.52
N ASN A 259 -18.66 11.16 11.53
CA ASN A 259 -19.08 9.78 11.70
C ASN A 259 -17.90 8.82 11.98
N ASN A 260 -16.70 9.36 12.23
CA ASN A 260 -15.44 8.61 12.39
C ASN A 260 -14.98 7.82 11.15
N GLU A 261 -15.47 8.16 9.96
CA GLU A 261 -15.06 7.52 8.72
C GLU A 261 -13.94 8.32 8.04
N PHE A 262 -12.97 7.61 7.45
CA PHE A 262 -11.89 8.22 6.68
C PHE A 262 -12.30 8.44 5.23
N ILE A 263 -12.27 9.69 4.78
CA ILE A 263 -12.53 10.08 3.39
C ILE A 263 -11.20 10.36 2.70
N PHE A 264 -10.98 9.75 1.54
CA PHE A 264 -9.77 9.95 0.75
C PHE A 264 -9.69 11.39 0.23
N SER A 265 -8.51 12.00 0.37
CA SER A 265 -8.24 13.36 -0.09
C SER A 265 -7.24 13.38 -1.24
N SER A 266 -6.11 12.68 -1.10
CA SER A 266 -5.07 12.68 -2.11
C SER A 266 -4.12 11.50 -2.01
N TYR A 267 -3.49 11.21 -3.14
CA TYR A 267 -2.47 10.19 -3.33
C TYR A 267 -1.27 10.80 -4.05
N THR A 268 -0.07 10.56 -3.51
CA THR A 268 1.17 11.03 -4.11
C THR A 268 2.30 10.01 -3.97
N PHE A 269 3.23 10.01 -4.92
CA PHE A 269 4.45 9.20 -4.86
C PHE A 269 5.66 9.96 -5.42
N LYS A 270 6.85 9.49 -5.04
CA LYS A 270 8.16 10.03 -5.43
C LYS A 270 9.13 8.89 -5.73
#